data_AF-A0A1L9V4G8-F1
#
_entry.id   AF-A0A1L9V4G8-F1
#
_cell.length_a   1.000
_cell.length_b   1.000
_cell.length_c   1.000
_cell.angle_alpha   90.00
_cell.angle_beta   90.00
_cell.angle_gamma   90.00
#
_symmetry.space_group_name_H-M   'P 1'
#
loop_
_entity.id
_entity.type
_entity.pdbx_description
1 polymer ?
#
loop_
_entity_poly.entity_id
_entity_poly.type
_entity_poly.pdbx_seq_one_letter_code
_entity_poly.pdbx_strand_id
1 'polypeptide(L)'
;MSSLTYINEEGAGQKHSDLCHYSQAVVLGNIVKCAGQGGWTETGDLDAKNINGQVDLAFANVDKVLRATGLRGWEDVYSIRSYHVDIDSSFD
;
A
#
# COMPACT_ATOMS: atom_id res chain seq x y z
N MET A 1 -10.83 0.12 21.60
CA MET A 1 -10.07 -0.25 20.39
C MET A 1 -9.77 -1.73 20.44
N SER A 2 -9.67 -2.41 19.30
CA SER A 2 -9.31 -3.83 19.28
C SER A 2 -7.89 -4.03 19.86
N SER A 3 -7.55 -5.24 20.29
CA SER A 3 -6.20 -5.58 20.75
C SER A 3 -5.21 -5.84 19.60
N LEU A 4 -5.58 -5.48 18.36
CA LEU A 4 -4.77 -5.71 17.18
C LEU A 4 -3.71 -4.62 17.02
N THR A 5 -2.61 -4.97 16.36
CA THR A 5 -1.56 -4.02 15.99
C THR A 5 -1.89 -3.42 14.63
N TYR A 6 -1.96 -2.09 14.58
CA TYR A 6 -2.18 -1.29 13.39
C TYR A 6 -0.90 -0.51 13.06
N ILE A 7 -0.53 -0.47 11.78
CA ILE A 7 0.74 0.09 11.33
C ILE A 7 0.45 1.10 10.23
N ASN A 8 1.09 2.26 10.37
CA ASN A 8 1.12 3.35 9.39
C ASN A 8 2.57 3.82 9.28
N GLU A 9 3.21 3.56 8.15
CA GLU A 9 4.53 4.11 7.86
C GLU A 9 4.48 5.63 7.70
N GLU A 10 5.61 6.28 7.97
CA GLU A 10 5.75 7.73 7.79
C GLU A 10 5.48 8.16 6.33
N GLY A 11 5.21 9.46 6.13
CA GLY A 11 4.89 10.00 4.82
C GLY A 11 3.45 9.73 4.41
N ALA A 12 3.26 9.15 3.23
CA ALA A 12 1.94 8.98 2.63
C ALA A 12 1.04 8.05 3.44
N GLY A 13 1.62 7.02 4.08
CA GLY A 13 0.88 6.07 4.91
C GLY A 13 0.17 6.76 6.08
N GLN A 14 0.93 7.53 6.86
CA GLN A 14 0.41 8.33 7.97
C GLN A 14 -0.55 9.43 7.48
N LYS A 15 -0.21 10.16 6.42
CA LYS A 15 -1.07 11.19 5.83
C LYS A 15 -2.45 10.63 5.47
N HIS A 16 -2.50 9.50 4.75
CA HIS A 16 -3.77 8.88 4.36
C HIS A 16 -4.52 8.29 5.55
N SER A 17 -3.82 7.78 6.57
CA SER A 17 -4.45 7.34 7.82
C SER A 17 -5.17 8.50 8.52
N ASP A 18 -4.51 9.65 8.62
CA ASP A 18 -5.07 10.83 9.31
C ASP A 18 -6.27 11.41 8.56
N LEU A 19 -6.21 11.45 7.23
CA LEU A 19 -7.27 12.00 6.38
C LEU A 19 -8.46 11.06 6.16
N CYS A 20 -8.21 9.76 5.99
CA CYS A 20 -9.22 8.79 5.57
C CYS A 20 -9.60 7.77 6.67
N HIS A 21 -8.98 7.86 7.85
CA HIS A 21 -9.31 7.07 9.04
C HIS A 21 -9.21 5.54 8.84
N TYR A 22 -8.20 5.10 8.10
CA TYR A 22 -7.84 3.68 7.95
C TYR A 22 -6.36 3.46 8.27
N SER A 23 -5.95 2.21 8.53
CA SER A 23 -4.54 1.88 8.75
C SER A 23 -3.93 1.19 7.53
N GLN A 24 -2.64 1.44 7.26
CA GLN A 24 -1.95 0.85 6.10
C GLN A 24 -1.80 -0.66 6.22
N ALA A 25 -1.61 -1.15 7.43
CA ALA A 25 -1.65 -2.57 7.71
C ALA A 25 -2.24 -2.89 9.09
N VAL A 26 -2.77 -4.11 9.21
CA VAL A 26 -3.16 -4.72 10.49
C VAL A 26 -2.56 -6.11 10.60
N VAL A 27 -2.00 -6.42 11.77
CA VAL A 27 -1.47 -7.75 12.09
C VAL A 27 -2.56 -8.61 12.71
N LEU A 28 -2.88 -9.73 12.05
CA LEU A 28 -3.90 -10.70 12.44
C LEU A 28 -3.23 -12.06 12.72
N GLY A 29 -2.70 -12.23 13.93
CA GLY A 29 -1.94 -13.42 14.27
C GLY A 29 -0.68 -13.52 13.41
N ASN A 30 -0.63 -14.50 12.51
CA ASN A 30 0.48 -14.73 11.58
C ASN A 30 0.26 -14.15 10.17
N ILE A 31 -0.82 -13.39 9.95
CA ILE A 31 -1.14 -12.78 8.66
C ILE A 31 -1.16 -11.28 8.82
N VAL A 32 -0.45 -10.57 7.94
CA VAL A 32 -0.61 -9.13 7.77
C VAL A 32 -1.63 -8.88 6.67
N LYS A 33 -2.60 -8.00 6.93
CA LYS A 33 -3.50 -7.47 5.89
C LYS A 33 -3.14 -6.03 5.60
N CYS A 34 -2.73 -5.75 4.37
CA CYS A 34 -2.46 -4.41 3.87
C CYS A 34 -3.76 -3.78 3.33
N ALA A 35 -3.89 -2.48 3.53
CA ALA A 35 -4.81 -1.65 2.76
C ALA A 35 -4.32 -1.54 1.31
N GLY A 36 -5.24 -1.19 0.40
CA GLY A 36 -4.90 -0.99 -1.00
C GLY A 36 -3.92 0.16 -1.18
N GLN A 37 -2.80 -0.11 -1.84
CA GLN A 37 -1.80 0.90 -2.19
C GLN A 37 -1.99 1.36 -3.63
N GLY A 38 -1.69 2.62 -3.88
CA GLY A 38 -1.77 3.25 -5.20
C GLY A 38 -0.51 4.03 -5.52
N GLY A 39 -0.49 4.61 -6.72
CA GLY A 39 0.68 5.23 -7.32
C GLY A 39 1.07 6.61 -6.80
N TRP A 40 0.87 6.87 -5.52
CA TRP A 40 1.21 8.16 -4.92
C TRP A 40 2.66 8.24 -4.48
N THR A 41 3.22 9.44 -4.47
CA THR A 41 4.55 9.75 -3.93
C THR A 41 4.57 9.68 -2.40
N GLU A 42 5.76 9.83 -1.80
CA GLU A 42 5.93 9.91 -0.34
C GLU A 42 5.13 11.05 0.31
N THR A 43 4.91 12.14 -0.42
CA THR A 43 4.09 13.27 0.01
C THR A 43 2.59 13.05 -0.22
N GLY A 44 2.22 11.95 -0.88
CA GLY A 44 0.85 11.59 -1.24
C GLY A 44 0.34 12.31 -2.50
N ASP A 45 1.23 12.70 -3.41
CA ASP A 45 0.86 13.30 -4.70
C ASP A 45 0.68 12.23 -5.77
N LEU A 46 -0.25 12.42 -6.71
CA LEU A 46 -0.58 11.46 -7.77
C LEU A 46 -0.40 12.11 -9.15
N ASP A 47 0.43 11.53 -10.02
CA ASP A 47 0.56 11.97 -11.41
C ASP A 47 -0.46 11.26 -12.31
N ALA A 48 -1.61 11.90 -12.53
CA ALA A 48 -2.70 11.37 -13.35
C ALA A 48 -2.32 11.09 -14.82
N LYS A 49 -1.17 11.57 -15.31
CA LYS A 49 -0.74 11.40 -16.71
C LYS A 49 0.24 10.25 -16.90
N ASN A 50 0.74 9.64 -15.83
CA ASN A 50 1.76 8.60 -15.89
C ASN A 50 1.26 7.31 -15.23
N ILE A 51 0.42 6.55 -15.95
CA ILE A 51 -0.18 5.31 -15.44
C ILE A 51 0.88 4.25 -15.08
N ASN A 52 1.90 4.06 -15.92
CA ASN A 52 2.98 3.09 -15.65
C ASN A 52 3.75 3.48 -14.38
N GLY A 53 4.08 4.77 -14.23
CA GLY A 53 4.70 5.27 -13.01
C GLY A 53 3.80 5.11 -11.77
N GLN A 54 2.48 5.20 -11.92
CA GLN A 54 1.55 4.89 -10.83
C GLN A 54 1.58 3.41 -10.46
N VAL A 55 1.67 2.49 -11.43
CA VAL A 55 1.82 1.05 -11.16
C VAL A 55 3.12 0.81 -10.40
N ASP A 56 4.26 1.31 -10.89
CA ASP A 56 5.56 1.16 -10.23
C ASP A 56 5.52 1.67 -8.77
N LEU A 57 4.96 2.86 -8.57
CA LEU A 57 4.80 3.45 -7.24
C LEU A 57 3.87 2.64 -6.35
N ALA A 58 2.77 2.09 -6.88
CA ALA A 58 1.87 1.23 -6.11
C ALA A 58 2.60 -0.01 -5.58
N PHE A 59 3.39 -0.67 -6.42
CA PHE A 59 4.20 -1.82 -6.00
C PHE A 59 5.30 -1.44 -5.00
N ALA A 60 5.94 -0.29 -5.18
CA ALA A 60 6.91 0.23 -4.22
C ALA A 60 6.27 0.56 -2.86
N ASN A 61 5.07 1.13 -2.87
CA ASN A 61 4.32 1.45 -1.65
C ASN A 61 3.87 0.17 -0.91
N VAL A 62 3.49 -0.89 -1.62
CA VAL A 62 3.24 -2.21 -0.98
C VAL A 62 4.49 -2.71 -0.28
N ASP A 63 5.67 -2.66 -0.92
CA ASP A 63 6.92 -3.10 -0.29
C ASP A 63 7.25 -2.30 0.98
N LYS A 64 7.04 -0.97 0.96
CA LYS A 64 7.21 -0.11 2.14
C LYS A 64 6.30 -0.53 3.30
N VAL A 65 5.01 -0.72 3.04
CA VAL A 65 4.04 -1.15 4.06
C VAL A 65 4.42 -2.52 4.62
N LEU A 66 4.80 -3.47 3.77
CA LEU A 66 5.25 -4.80 4.19
C LEU A 66 6.47 -4.71 5.11
N ARG A 67 7.49 -3.94 4.72
CA ARG A 67 8.70 -3.75 5.54
C ARG A 67 8.40 -3.04 6.86
N ALA A 68 7.48 -2.08 6.88
CA ALA A 68 7.03 -1.41 8.10
C ALA A 68 6.37 -2.39 9.09
N THR A 69 5.83 -3.51 8.60
CA THR A 69 5.31 -4.60 9.44
C THR A 69 6.35 -5.61 9.92
N GLY A 70 7.62 -5.43 9.52
CA GLY A 70 8.70 -6.36 9.83
C GLY A 70 8.79 -7.57 8.89
N LEU A 71 8.01 -7.60 7.81
CA LEU A 71 8.12 -8.61 6.75
C LEU A 71 9.28 -8.30 5.80
N ARG A 72 9.70 -9.30 5.01
CA ARG A 72 10.83 -9.23 4.06
C ARG A 72 10.48 -8.49 2.76
N GLY A 73 9.28 -7.93 2.66
CA GLY A 73 8.71 -7.37 1.43
C GLY A 73 7.95 -8.44 0.66
N TRP A 74 8.07 -8.42 -0.67
CA TRP A 74 7.32 -9.30 -1.57
C TRP A 74 7.52 -10.81 -1.34
N GLU A 75 8.63 -11.23 -0.72
CA GLU A 75 8.90 -12.65 -0.38
C GLU A 75 7.86 -13.27 0.57
N ASP A 76 7.18 -12.44 1.37
CA ASP A 76 6.16 -12.90 2.33
C ASP A 76 4.73 -12.76 1.79
N VAL A 77 4.56 -12.37 0.53
CA VAL A 77 3.24 -12.18 -0.11
C VAL A 77 2.77 -13.47 -0.76
N TYR A 78 1.63 -13.99 -0.30
CA TYR A 78 1.00 -15.19 -0.87
C TYR A 78 -0.24 -14.91 -1.73
N SER A 79 -0.80 -13.69 -1.64
CA SER A 79 -2.02 -13.30 -2.34
C SER A 79 -2.01 -11.82 -2.65
N ILE A 80 -2.35 -11.47 -3.90
CA ILE A 80 -2.49 -10.08 -4.37
C ILE A 80 -3.86 -9.92 -5.01
N ARG A 81 -4.45 -8.74 -4.83
CA ARG A 81 -5.61 -8.30 -5.59
C ARG A 81 -5.31 -6.93 -6.16
N SER A 82 -5.21 -6.84 -7.49
CA SER A 82 -5.07 -5.58 -8.20
C SER A 82 -6.42 -5.10 -8.72
N TYR A 83 -6.58 -3.78 -8.80
CA TYR A 83 -7.74 -3.11 -9.37
C TYR A 83 -7.23 -2.13 -10.42
N HIS A 84 -7.81 -2.20 -11.61
CA HIS A 84 -7.40 -1.39 -12.76
C HIS A 84 -8.61 -0.58 -13.22
N VAL A 85 -8.46 0.73 -13.34
CA VAL A 85 -9.51 1.61 -13.89
C VAL A 85 -9.55 1.51 -15.40
N ASP A 86 -8.38 1.34 -16.02
CA ASP A 86 -8.19 1.06 -17.44
C ASP A 86 -7.13 -0.05 -17.54
N ILE A 87 -7.59 -1.26 -17.87
CA ILE A 87 -6.73 -2.45 -17.90
C ILE A 87 -5.75 -2.40 -19.08
N ASP A 88 -6.17 -1.82 -20.21
CA ASP A 88 -5.36 -1.78 -21.43
C ASP A 88 -4.12 -0.88 -21.23
N SER A 89 -4.24 0.19 -20.45
CA SER A 89 -3.13 1.11 -20.19
C SER A 89 -2.25 0.74 -19.00
N SER A 90 -2.63 -0.24 -18.18
CA SER A 90 -1.93 -0.56 -16.92
C SER A 90 -1.43 -2.00 -16.79
N PHE A 91 -1.67 -2.83 -17.81
CA PHE A 91 -1.25 -4.24 -17.83
C PHE A 91 0.08 -4.48 -18.55
N ASP A 92 0.44 -3.63 -19.50
CA ASP A 92 1.70 -3.70 -20.26
C ASP A 92 2.92 -3.35 -19.39
#